data_AF-A0AAV9XCS5-F1
#
_entry.id   AF-A0AAV9XCS5-F1
#
_cell.length_a   1.000
_cell.length_b   1.000
_cell.length_c   1.000
_cell.angle_alpha   90.00
_cell.angle_beta   90.00
_cell.angle_gamma   90.00
#
_symmetry.space_group_name_H-M   'P 1'
#
loop_
_entity.id
_entity.type
_entity.pdbx_description
1 polymer ?
#
loop_
_entity_poly.entity_id
_entity_poly.type
_entity_poly.pdbx_seq_one_letter_code
_entity_poly.pdbx_strand_id
1 'polypeptide(L)'
;MNRSLSLRSKKGNTTSGDAPPRKFGFSSMRASTQPELSKKLYRLIKSENHVINNYTNAGREQISIASQLSDWGLATNDDAISDISDKIGVMLSELGELEISYSQNLEDFRAVMKSIRNVEASVQPSRDKRNKITDEIQRLKYKEPQSPKLVQLEQELVRAEAENLVAEAQLSNVTRQKLKEAYASHFAAVVERSQKQEILAKHSRRILALLDDTPVVPGDTRPAYDLEREARQILADAEDDLRNWTLELEEVPTNASLDAGAMPTISNIGGSAATSPVLNGTGPLSVEEQEAKQEVVA
;
A
#
# COMPACT_ATOMS: atom_id res chain seq x y z
N MET A 1 29.14 11.17 -6.38
CA MET A 1 28.50 11.79 -5.21
C MET A 1 27.94 10.67 -4.32
N ASN A 2 28.70 10.25 -3.31
CA ASN A 2 28.33 9.13 -2.44
C ASN A 2 27.67 9.66 -1.17
N ARG A 3 26.36 9.44 -1.00
CA ARG A 3 25.68 9.64 0.29
C ARG A 3 25.22 8.29 0.84
N SER A 4 26.05 7.70 1.69
CA SER A 4 25.65 6.62 2.59
C SER A 4 24.74 7.19 3.68
N LEU A 5 23.43 7.16 3.49
CA LEU A 5 22.44 7.52 4.52
C LEU A 5 22.15 6.29 5.42
N SER A 6 23.10 5.99 6.30
CA SER A 6 22.83 5.09 7.44
C SER A 6 22.27 5.93 8.59
N LEU A 7 20.95 5.84 8.80
CA LEU A 7 20.27 6.47 9.93
C LEU A 7 20.40 5.59 11.18
N ARG A 8 21.60 5.48 11.74
CA ARG A 8 21.79 4.96 13.10
C ARG A 8 22.93 5.69 13.82
N SER A 9 22.57 6.72 14.57
CA SER A 9 23.45 7.43 15.52
C SER A 9 22.56 8.02 16.63
N LYS A 10 22.54 7.42 17.82
CA LYS A 10 23.37 7.67 19.01
C LYS A 10 22.75 8.75 19.91
N LYS A 11 22.35 8.29 21.09
CA LYS A 11 21.72 9.00 22.21
C LYS A 11 22.72 10.00 22.83
N GLY A 12 22.31 11.26 22.96
CA GLY A 12 23.02 12.33 23.65
C GLY A 12 22.06 13.05 24.60
N ASN A 13 22.50 13.20 25.84
CA ASN A 13 21.76 13.70 27.01
C ASN A 13 22.06 15.19 27.21
N THR A 14 21.05 16.04 27.41
CA THR A 14 21.18 17.33 28.10
C THR A 14 19.81 17.83 28.60
N THR A 15 19.88 18.60 29.68
CA THR A 15 18.90 18.85 30.74
C THR A 15 18.13 20.16 30.61
N SER A 16 17.05 20.24 31.41
CA SER A 16 16.41 21.41 32.04
C SER A 16 15.71 22.46 31.16
N GLY A 17 14.38 22.47 31.26
CA GLY A 17 13.50 23.55 30.82
C GLY A 17 12.07 23.29 31.33
N ASP A 18 11.57 24.23 32.13
CA ASP A 18 10.32 24.24 32.89
C ASP A 18 9.08 23.86 32.06
N ALA A 19 8.22 22.95 32.57
CA ALA A 19 6.99 22.55 31.89
C ALA A 19 5.86 22.26 32.90
N PRO A 20 4.61 22.71 32.64
CA PRO A 20 3.51 22.68 33.60
C PRO A 20 3.03 21.25 33.90
N PRO A 21 2.36 21.01 35.05
CA PRO A 21 2.06 19.67 35.53
C PRO A 21 1.13 18.93 34.56
N ARG A 22 1.67 17.88 33.93
CA ARG A 22 0.90 16.97 33.08
C ARG A 22 -0.13 16.24 33.95
N LYS A 23 -1.42 16.51 33.69
CA LYS A 23 -2.52 15.72 34.24
C LYS A 23 -2.35 14.26 33.81
N PHE A 24 -1.98 13.39 34.75
CA PHE A 24 -1.92 11.94 34.55
C PHE A 24 -3.34 11.39 34.36
N GLY A 25 -3.83 11.40 33.13
CA GLY A 25 -5.03 10.66 32.75
C GLY A 25 -4.72 9.16 32.73
N PHE A 26 -5.61 8.37 33.33
CA PHE A 26 -5.57 6.90 33.35
C PHE A 26 -5.49 6.23 31.96
N SER A 27 -5.62 6.99 30.88
CA SER A 27 -5.39 6.54 29.49
C SER A 27 -3.92 6.18 29.18
N SER A 28 -2.95 6.60 30.01
CA SER A 28 -1.53 6.22 29.85
C SER A 28 -1.18 4.83 30.43
N MET A 29 -2.10 4.15 31.11
CA MET A 29 -1.92 2.75 31.55
C MET A 29 -2.34 1.71 30.50
N ARG A 30 -2.73 2.16 29.31
CA ARG A 30 -2.74 1.32 28.10
C ARG A 30 -1.43 1.44 27.32
N ALA A 31 -0.32 1.74 28.02
CA ALA A 31 1.02 1.74 27.45
C ALA A 31 1.43 0.31 27.06
N SER A 32 1.02 -0.05 25.84
CA SER A 32 1.41 -1.19 25.03
C SER A 32 1.47 -2.55 25.76
N THR A 33 0.34 -3.24 25.76
CA THR A 33 0.31 -4.71 25.84
C THR A 33 0.92 -5.38 24.60
N GLN A 34 1.41 -4.60 23.62
CA GLN A 34 2.10 -5.14 22.47
C GLN A 34 3.53 -5.57 22.82
N PRO A 35 3.96 -6.76 22.39
CA PRO A 35 5.33 -7.21 22.54
C PRO A 35 6.35 -6.27 21.87
N GLU A 36 7.53 -6.11 22.46
CA GLU A 36 8.52 -5.08 22.11
C GLU A 36 8.97 -5.13 20.64
N LEU A 37 9.06 -6.32 20.05
CA LEU A 37 9.43 -6.50 18.63
C LEU A 37 8.38 -5.86 17.71
N SER A 38 7.10 -6.17 17.94
CA SER A 38 5.98 -5.68 17.14
C SER A 38 5.76 -4.17 17.27
N LYS A 39 6.26 -3.53 18.35
CA LYS A 39 6.13 -2.07 18.54
C LYS A 39 6.86 -1.27 17.47
N LYS A 40 8.02 -1.73 16.99
CA LYS A 40 8.79 -1.01 15.97
C LYS A 40 8.07 -1.04 14.62
N LEU A 41 7.68 -2.23 14.18
CA LEU A 41 6.94 -2.41 12.93
C LEU A 41 5.55 -1.75 13.01
N TYR A 42 4.89 -1.77 14.17
CA TYR A 42 3.65 -1.01 14.38
C TYR A 42 3.83 0.50 14.16
N ARG A 43 4.92 1.10 14.67
CA ARG A 43 5.23 2.52 14.42
C ARG A 43 5.44 2.79 12.94
N LEU A 44 6.16 1.91 12.24
CA LEU A 44 6.36 2.01 10.79
C LEU A 44 5.02 2.00 10.04
N ILE A 45 4.18 0.99 10.28
CA ILE A 45 2.83 0.87 9.68
C ILE A 45 1.95 2.10 9.99
N LYS A 46 2.11 2.69 11.18
CA LYS A 46 1.38 3.91 11.53
C LYS A 46 1.89 5.12 10.74
N SER A 47 3.21 5.27 10.62
CA SER A 47 3.83 6.31 9.79
C SER A 47 3.44 6.20 8.31
N GLU A 48 3.40 4.99 7.76
CA GLU A 48 2.93 4.75 6.38
C GLU A 48 1.50 5.22 6.16
N ASN A 49 0.61 5.01 7.14
CA ASN A 49 -0.77 5.52 7.05
C ASN A 49 -0.84 7.05 6.94
N HIS A 50 0.09 7.77 7.56
CA HIS A 50 0.15 9.22 7.42
C HIS A 50 0.57 9.62 6.01
N VAL A 51 1.54 8.92 5.44
CA VAL A 51 1.99 9.13 4.06
C VAL A 51 0.87 8.84 3.06
N ILE A 52 0.16 7.71 3.22
CA ILE A 52 -1.00 7.34 2.38
C ILE A 52 -2.05 8.46 2.39
N ASN A 53 -2.46 8.90 3.58
CA ASN A 53 -3.45 9.98 3.71
C ASN A 53 -2.96 11.29 3.05
N ASN A 54 -1.67 11.60 3.14
CA ASN A 54 -1.12 12.79 2.51
C ASN A 54 -1.21 12.72 0.98
N TYR A 55 -0.92 11.56 0.37
CA TYR A 55 -1.08 11.37 -1.07
C TYR A 55 -2.54 11.43 -1.51
N THR A 56 -3.45 10.78 -0.77
CA THR A 56 -4.89 10.87 -1.05
C THR A 56 -5.40 12.32 -0.98
N ASN A 57 -4.97 13.08 0.03
CA ASN A 57 -5.36 14.47 0.18
C ASN A 57 -4.75 15.36 -0.91
N ALA A 58 -3.48 15.13 -1.26
CA ALA A 58 -2.82 15.86 -2.34
C ALA A 58 -3.53 15.63 -3.68
N GLY A 59 -3.92 14.40 -3.99
CA GLY A 59 -4.68 14.09 -5.21
C GLY A 59 -6.03 14.80 -5.26
N ARG A 60 -6.79 14.80 -4.16
CA ARG A 60 -8.08 15.53 -4.06
C ARG A 60 -7.92 17.04 -4.20
N GLU A 61 -6.91 17.61 -3.54
CA GLU A 61 -6.63 19.04 -3.64
C GLU A 61 -6.21 19.41 -5.07
N GLN A 62 -5.44 18.55 -5.74
CA GLN A 62 -5.04 18.76 -7.11
C GLN A 62 -6.23 18.76 -8.08
N ILE A 63 -7.22 17.89 -7.89
CA ILE A 63 -8.49 17.91 -8.65
C ILE A 63 -9.28 19.20 -8.37
N SER A 64 -9.32 19.66 -7.13
CA SER A 64 -9.94 20.95 -6.77
C SER A 64 -9.25 22.13 -7.47
N ILE A 65 -7.92 22.16 -7.47
CA ILE A 65 -7.10 23.17 -8.17
C ILE A 65 -7.38 23.13 -9.67
N ALA A 66 -7.53 21.94 -10.25
CA ALA A 66 -7.85 21.78 -11.66
C ALA A 66 -9.18 22.45 -12.03
N SER A 67 -10.24 22.23 -11.24
CA SER A 67 -11.54 22.90 -11.45
C SER A 67 -11.42 24.42 -11.34
N GLN A 68 -10.70 24.91 -10.32
CA GLN A 68 -10.49 26.34 -10.11
C GLN A 68 -9.72 27.00 -11.26
N LEU A 69 -8.78 26.27 -11.87
CA LEU A 69 -8.02 26.75 -13.03
C LEU A 69 -8.94 26.95 -14.25
N SER A 70 -9.78 25.96 -14.55
CA SER A 70 -10.76 26.05 -15.65
C SER A 70 -11.75 27.20 -15.43
N ASP A 71 -12.29 27.32 -14.20
CA ASP A 71 -13.23 28.40 -13.83
C ASP A 71 -12.58 29.79 -13.98
N TRP A 72 -11.33 29.93 -13.52
CA TRP A 72 -10.58 31.18 -13.66
C TRP A 72 -10.33 31.53 -15.12
N GLY A 73 -9.94 30.56 -15.94
CA GLY A 73 -9.67 30.77 -17.35
C GLY A 73 -10.90 31.24 -18.11
N LEU A 74 -12.06 30.65 -17.85
CA LEU A 74 -13.33 31.11 -18.41
C LEU A 74 -13.65 32.57 -18.06
N ALA A 75 -13.32 32.99 -16.83
CA ALA A 75 -13.58 34.37 -16.37
C ALA A 75 -12.67 35.43 -17.02
N THR A 76 -11.61 35.04 -17.73
CA THR A 76 -10.71 35.98 -18.40
C THR A 76 -11.32 36.64 -19.64
N ASN A 77 -12.36 36.03 -20.22
CA ASN A 77 -12.93 36.41 -21.53
C ASN A 77 -11.89 36.41 -22.68
N ASP A 78 -10.84 35.60 -22.54
CA ASP A 78 -9.86 35.32 -23.58
C ASP A 78 -10.06 33.86 -24.03
N ASP A 79 -10.45 33.66 -25.29
CA ASP A 79 -10.80 32.34 -25.83
C ASP A 79 -9.62 31.35 -25.75
N ALA A 80 -8.38 31.83 -25.96
CA ALA A 80 -7.19 30.99 -25.89
C ALA A 80 -6.90 30.59 -24.44
N ILE A 81 -6.96 31.54 -23.50
CA ILE A 81 -6.73 31.23 -22.07
C ILE A 81 -7.83 30.30 -21.56
N SER A 82 -9.09 30.53 -21.94
CA SER A 82 -10.23 29.69 -21.59
C SER A 82 -10.04 28.24 -22.06
N ASP A 83 -9.72 28.00 -23.34
CA ASP A 83 -9.52 26.64 -23.83
C ASP A 83 -8.29 25.96 -23.20
N ILE A 84 -7.14 26.64 -23.16
CA ILE A 84 -5.89 26.07 -22.67
C ILE A 84 -5.97 25.73 -21.18
N SER A 85 -6.55 26.61 -20.37
CA SER A 85 -6.76 26.36 -18.93
C SER A 85 -7.70 25.18 -18.68
N ASP A 86 -8.77 25.04 -19.47
CA ASP A 86 -9.69 23.91 -19.40
C ASP A 86 -8.97 22.58 -19.67
N LYS A 87 -8.18 22.50 -20.76
CA LYS A 87 -7.43 21.28 -21.10
C LYS A 87 -6.34 20.97 -20.07
N ILE A 88 -5.67 21.99 -19.52
CA ILE A 88 -4.74 21.78 -18.40
C ILE A 88 -5.48 21.28 -17.15
N GLY A 89 -6.69 21.77 -16.89
CA GLY A 89 -7.57 21.28 -15.82
C GLY A 89 -7.84 19.78 -15.96
N VAL A 90 -8.14 19.29 -17.16
CA VAL A 90 -8.28 17.83 -17.42
C VAL A 90 -7.00 17.08 -17.04
N MET A 91 -5.83 17.54 -17.50
CA MET A 91 -4.55 16.90 -17.21
C MET A 91 -4.18 16.92 -15.72
N LEU A 92 -4.47 18.02 -15.02
CA LEU A 92 -4.24 18.15 -13.58
C LEU A 92 -5.17 17.24 -12.77
N SER A 93 -6.42 17.08 -13.22
CA SER A 93 -7.38 16.17 -12.59
C SER A 93 -6.90 14.72 -12.70
N GLU A 94 -6.43 14.32 -13.87
CA GLU A 94 -5.87 12.98 -14.08
C GLU A 94 -4.61 12.73 -13.22
N LEU A 95 -3.71 13.72 -13.11
CA LEU A 95 -2.58 13.64 -12.18
C LEU A 95 -3.04 13.45 -10.72
N GLY A 96 -4.14 14.09 -10.32
CA GLY A 96 -4.74 13.91 -8.99
C GLY A 96 -5.32 12.51 -8.78
N GLU A 97 -6.00 11.94 -9.77
CA GLU A 97 -6.51 10.56 -9.74
C GLU A 97 -5.37 9.53 -9.66
N LEU A 98 -4.25 9.76 -10.38
CA LEU A 98 -3.06 8.93 -10.26
C LEU A 98 -2.46 8.93 -8.84
N GLU A 99 -2.48 10.06 -8.13
CA GLU A 99 -2.05 10.12 -6.73
C GLU A 99 -2.99 9.33 -5.80
N ILE A 100 -4.30 9.38 -6.06
CA ILE A 100 -5.28 8.61 -5.30
C ILE A 100 -5.07 7.11 -5.56
N SER A 101 -4.91 6.69 -6.82
CA SER A 101 -4.60 5.30 -7.18
C SER A 101 -3.29 4.82 -6.54
N TYR A 102 -2.22 5.62 -6.59
CA TYR A 102 -0.98 5.31 -5.90
C TYR A 102 -1.15 5.15 -4.39
N SER A 103 -1.99 5.98 -3.75
CA SER A 103 -2.29 5.83 -2.33
C SER A 103 -2.99 4.51 -1.99
N GLN A 104 -3.79 3.95 -2.90
CA GLN A 104 -4.41 2.63 -2.76
C GLN A 104 -3.36 1.52 -2.84
N ASN A 105 -2.45 1.59 -3.82
CA ASN A 105 -1.32 0.66 -3.94
C ASN A 105 -0.43 0.66 -2.68
N LEU A 106 -0.25 1.82 -2.05
CA LEU A 106 0.46 1.92 -0.78
C LEU A 106 -0.30 1.27 0.40
N GLU A 107 -1.64 1.24 0.38
CA GLU A 107 -2.42 0.51 1.39
C GLU A 107 -2.29 -1.00 1.21
N ASP A 108 -2.19 -1.50 -0.02
CA ASP A 108 -1.91 -2.92 -0.30
C ASP A 108 -0.52 -3.33 0.21
N PHE A 109 0.52 -2.53 -0.10
CA PHE A 109 1.85 -2.68 0.50
C PHE A 109 1.78 -2.73 2.03
N ARG A 110 1.05 -1.80 2.63
CA ARG A 110 0.88 -1.70 4.08
C ARG A 110 0.13 -2.90 4.67
N ALA A 111 -0.80 -3.50 3.93
CA ALA A 111 -1.51 -4.72 4.33
C ALA A 111 -0.53 -5.90 4.46
N VAL A 112 0.43 -6.03 3.55
CA VAL A 112 1.50 -7.04 3.64
C VAL A 112 2.38 -6.80 4.88
N MET A 113 2.73 -5.55 5.19
CA MET A 113 3.50 -5.21 6.39
C MET A 113 2.73 -5.52 7.70
N LYS A 114 1.40 -5.31 7.73
CA LYS A 114 0.55 -5.73 8.85
C LYS A 114 0.59 -7.24 9.06
N SER A 115 0.69 -8.04 7.99
CA SER A 115 0.83 -9.50 8.08
C SER A 115 2.11 -9.91 8.82
N ILE A 116 3.26 -9.29 8.49
CA ILE A 116 4.53 -9.53 9.20
C ILE A 116 4.38 -9.26 10.69
N ARG A 117 3.80 -8.10 11.06
CA ARG A 117 3.55 -7.73 12.46
C ARG A 117 2.65 -8.75 13.18
N ASN A 118 1.64 -9.29 12.50
CA ASN A 118 0.75 -10.29 13.10
C ASN A 118 1.51 -11.57 13.45
N VAL A 119 2.38 -12.03 12.55
CA VAL A 119 3.24 -13.20 12.81
C VAL A 119 4.25 -12.91 13.92
N GLU A 120 4.85 -11.72 13.93
CA GLU A 120 5.70 -11.31 15.06
C GLU A 120 4.97 -11.33 16.41
N ALA A 121 3.70 -10.92 16.43
CA ALA A 121 2.89 -10.93 17.63
C ALA A 121 2.50 -12.36 18.05
N SER A 122 2.21 -13.26 17.09
CA SER A 122 1.82 -14.64 17.39
C SER A 122 2.96 -15.52 17.91
N VAL A 123 4.22 -15.15 17.67
CA VAL A 123 5.40 -15.87 18.21
C VAL A 123 5.68 -15.54 19.68
N GLN A 124 5.16 -14.41 20.18
CA GLN A 124 5.50 -13.89 21.51
C GLN A 124 5.05 -14.81 22.67
N PRO A 125 3.86 -15.44 22.63
CA PRO A 125 3.49 -16.43 23.63
C PRO A 125 4.49 -17.59 23.78
N SER A 126 5.13 -18.02 22.67
CA SER A 126 6.14 -19.08 22.72
C SER A 126 7.41 -18.63 23.45
N ARG A 127 7.86 -17.40 23.17
CA ARG A 127 8.99 -16.75 23.88
C ARG A 127 8.70 -16.62 25.37
N ASP A 128 7.51 -16.12 25.71
CA ASP A 128 7.07 -15.89 27.08
C ASP A 128 6.96 -17.21 27.86
N LYS A 129 6.41 -18.27 27.25
CA LYS A 129 6.35 -19.63 27.84
C LYS A 129 7.74 -20.16 28.17
N ARG A 130 8.69 -20.09 27.22
CA ARG A 130 10.08 -20.52 27.42
C ARG A 130 10.77 -19.75 28.55
N ASN A 131 10.62 -18.43 28.57
CA ASN A 131 11.19 -17.57 29.62
C ASN A 131 10.61 -17.91 30.99
N LYS A 132 9.28 -18.07 31.09
CA LYS A 132 8.60 -18.41 32.34
C LYS A 132 9.08 -19.73 32.93
N ILE A 133 9.21 -20.78 32.10
CA ILE A 133 9.73 -22.08 32.55
C ILE A 133 11.19 -21.94 33.01
N THR A 134 12.00 -21.18 32.27
CA THR A 134 13.41 -20.92 32.63
C THR A 134 13.53 -20.24 34.00
N ASP A 135 12.73 -19.19 34.24
CA ASP A 135 12.72 -18.45 35.50
C ASP A 135 12.25 -19.34 36.67
N GLU A 136 11.25 -20.20 36.42
CA GLU A 136 10.76 -21.14 37.42
C GLU A 136 11.81 -22.19 37.79
N ILE A 137 12.56 -22.72 36.81
CA ILE A 137 13.71 -23.60 37.03
C ILE A 137 14.77 -22.90 37.88
N GLN A 138 15.16 -21.66 37.54
CA GLN A 138 16.16 -20.91 38.30
C GLN A 138 15.72 -20.67 39.74
N ARG A 139 14.44 -20.31 39.94
CA ARG A 139 13.84 -20.12 41.26
C ARG A 139 13.87 -21.40 42.10
N LEU A 140 13.51 -22.55 41.49
CA LEU A 140 13.53 -23.86 42.16
C LEU A 140 14.97 -24.32 42.45
N LYS A 141 15.93 -24.14 41.53
CA LYS A 141 17.34 -24.45 41.77
C LYS A 141 17.91 -23.69 42.97
N TYR A 142 17.50 -22.43 43.17
CA TYR A 142 17.94 -21.63 44.30
C TYR A 142 17.26 -22.00 45.63
N LYS A 143 15.93 -22.24 45.62
CA LYS A 143 15.16 -22.45 46.86
C LYS A 143 15.06 -23.91 47.30
N GLU A 144 14.91 -24.84 46.37
CA GLU A 144 14.63 -26.25 46.61
C GLU A 144 15.39 -27.14 45.61
N PRO A 145 16.73 -27.23 45.70
CA PRO A 145 17.55 -27.89 44.69
C PRO A 145 17.31 -29.40 44.56
N GLN A 146 16.70 -30.04 45.55
CA GLN A 146 16.36 -31.47 45.51
C GLN A 146 14.89 -31.73 45.15
N SER A 147 14.15 -30.72 44.69
CA SER A 147 12.76 -30.88 44.31
C SER A 147 12.62 -31.79 43.07
N PRO A 148 11.80 -32.87 43.10
CA PRO A 148 11.58 -33.73 41.94
C PRO A 148 10.87 -33.00 40.79
N LYS A 149 10.23 -31.86 41.07
CA LYS A 149 9.63 -30.97 40.05
C LYS A 149 10.67 -30.37 39.10
N LEU A 150 11.94 -30.33 39.50
CA LEU A 150 13.01 -29.79 38.67
C LEU A 150 13.18 -30.58 37.38
N VAL A 151 13.16 -31.91 37.47
CA VAL A 151 13.30 -32.80 36.31
C VAL A 151 12.12 -32.63 35.34
N GLN A 152 10.91 -32.45 35.87
CA GLN A 152 9.70 -32.21 35.06
C GLN A 152 9.80 -30.88 34.30
N LEU A 153 10.19 -29.80 34.98
CA LEU A 153 10.35 -28.49 34.35
C LEU A 153 11.49 -28.47 33.33
N GLU A 154 12.59 -29.19 33.58
CA GLU A 154 13.68 -29.32 32.61
C GLU A 154 13.21 -30.02 31.33
N GLN A 155 12.40 -31.08 31.44
CA GLN A 155 11.80 -31.72 30.28
C GLN A 155 10.78 -30.81 29.56
N GLU A 156 9.98 -30.05 30.32
CA GLU A 156 9.07 -29.05 29.77
C GLU A 156 9.81 -27.93 29.03
N LEU A 157 10.97 -27.50 29.56
CA LEU A 157 11.83 -26.50 28.93
C LEU A 157 12.31 -26.98 27.56
N VAL A 158 12.82 -28.22 27.47
CA VAL A 158 13.27 -28.80 26.18
C VAL A 158 12.14 -28.77 25.14
N ARG A 159 10.91 -29.09 25.55
CA ARG A 159 9.74 -29.02 24.66
C ARG A 159 9.43 -27.57 24.26
N ALA A 160 9.42 -26.64 25.21
CA ALA A 160 9.16 -25.23 24.94
C ALA A 160 10.25 -24.59 24.06
N GLU A 161 11.51 -25.02 24.18
CA GLU A 161 12.61 -24.59 23.32
C GLU A 161 12.43 -25.09 21.89
N ALA A 162 12.04 -26.35 21.69
CA ALA A 162 11.74 -26.89 20.37
C ALA A 162 10.56 -26.14 19.70
N GLU A 163 9.46 -25.91 20.45
CA GLU A 163 8.32 -25.11 19.98
C GLU A 163 8.74 -23.68 19.59
N ASN A 164 9.59 -23.04 20.40
CA ASN A 164 10.10 -21.70 20.12
C ASN A 164 11.04 -21.67 18.89
N LEU A 165 11.91 -22.67 18.71
CA LEU A 165 12.77 -22.76 17.53
C LEU A 165 11.98 -22.84 16.22
N VAL A 166 10.91 -23.64 16.21
CA VAL A 166 10.01 -23.75 15.04
C VAL A 166 9.32 -22.41 14.78
N ALA A 167 8.78 -21.77 15.82
CA ALA A 167 8.10 -20.48 15.70
C ALA A 167 9.03 -19.36 15.20
N GLU A 168 10.28 -19.31 15.68
CA GLU A 168 11.29 -18.34 15.22
C GLU A 168 11.70 -18.59 13.76
N ALA A 169 11.86 -19.85 13.36
CA ALA A 169 12.16 -20.20 11.98
C ALA A 169 11.03 -19.77 11.04
N GLN A 170 9.78 -20.05 11.41
CA GLN A 170 8.59 -19.60 10.67
C GLN A 170 8.52 -18.08 10.58
N LEU A 171 8.75 -17.35 11.68
CA LEU A 171 8.80 -15.90 11.66
C LEU A 171 9.88 -15.39 10.72
N SER A 172 11.08 -15.96 10.75
CA SER A 172 12.17 -15.55 9.86
C SER A 172 11.82 -15.75 8.38
N ASN A 173 11.23 -16.89 8.05
CA ASN A 173 10.87 -17.24 6.68
C ASN A 173 9.75 -16.32 6.15
N VAL A 174 8.66 -16.17 6.92
CA VAL A 174 7.54 -15.30 6.56
C VAL A 174 7.99 -13.86 6.44
N THR A 175 8.81 -13.37 7.37
CA THR A 175 9.31 -11.98 7.33
C THR A 175 10.10 -11.73 6.06
N ARG A 176 11.00 -12.63 5.64
CA ARG A 176 11.75 -12.47 4.39
C ARG A 176 10.85 -12.49 3.17
N GLN A 177 9.93 -13.46 3.10
CA GLN A 177 9.01 -13.60 1.98
C GLN A 177 8.12 -12.36 1.83
N LYS A 178 7.45 -11.97 2.92
CA LYS A 178 6.49 -10.87 2.92
C LYS A 178 7.16 -9.51 2.79
N LEU A 179 8.36 -9.31 3.33
CA LEU A 179 9.12 -8.08 3.11
C LEU A 179 9.46 -7.90 1.63
N LYS A 180 9.87 -8.98 0.98
CA LYS A 180 10.19 -8.99 -0.45
C LYS A 180 8.96 -8.68 -1.29
N GLU A 181 7.85 -9.36 -1.03
CA GLU A 181 6.55 -9.13 -1.67
C GLU A 181 6.08 -7.67 -1.49
N ALA A 182 6.12 -7.16 -0.26
CA ALA A 182 5.70 -5.81 0.06
C ALA A 182 6.49 -4.77 -0.76
N TYR A 183 7.82 -4.82 -0.71
CA TYR A 183 8.64 -3.82 -1.39
C TYR A 183 8.68 -4.00 -2.92
N ALA A 184 8.48 -5.22 -3.43
CA ALA A 184 8.28 -5.42 -4.87
C ALA A 184 7.02 -4.67 -5.36
N SER A 185 5.90 -4.85 -4.66
CA SER A 185 4.65 -4.12 -4.96
C SER A 185 4.80 -2.61 -4.77
N HIS A 186 5.46 -2.16 -3.70
CA HIS A 186 5.72 -0.73 -3.46
C HIS A 186 6.51 -0.08 -4.60
N PHE A 187 7.62 -0.69 -5.03
CA PHE A 187 8.44 -0.11 -6.10
C PHE A 187 7.77 -0.21 -7.47
N ALA A 188 6.97 -1.26 -7.72
CA ALA A 188 6.13 -1.34 -8.91
C ALA A 188 5.16 -0.15 -8.99
N ALA A 189 4.47 0.16 -7.89
CA ALA A 189 3.56 1.29 -7.80
C ALA A 189 4.28 2.65 -7.98
N VAL A 190 5.51 2.79 -7.48
CA VAL A 190 6.33 4.00 -7.69
C VAL A 190 6.68 4.18 -9.17
N VAL A 191 7.09 3.12 -9.84
CA VAL A 191 7.44 3.16 -11.27
C VAL A 191 6.22 3.51 -12.10
N GLU A 192 5.11 2.82 -11.90
CA GLU A 192 3.83 3.11 -12.56
C GLU A 192 3.43 4.58 -12.40
N ARG A 193 3.39 5.08 -11.16
CA ARG A 193 3.05 6.48 -10.88
C ARG A 193 3.97 7.43 -11.64
N SER A 194 5.29 7.21 -11.57
CA SER A 194 6.25 8.12 -12.19
C SER A 194 6.14 8.17 -13.71
N GLN A 195 5.93 7.03 -14.36
CA GLN A 195 5.86 6.95 -15.83
C GLN A 195 4.55 7.53 -16.36
N LYS A 196 3.43 7.27 -15.70
CA LYS A 196 2.14 7.88 -16.07
C LYS A 196 2.15 9.40 -15.84
N GLN A 197 2.76 9.87 -14.76
CA GLN A 197 2.96 11.31 -14.52
C GLN A 197 3.85 11.96 -15.59
N GLU A 198 4.89 11.25 -16.05
CA GLU A 198 5.75 11.73 -17.14
C GLU A 198 4.98 11.92 -18.44
N ILE A 199 4.11 10.95 -18.82
CA ILE A 199 3.25 11.04 -20.00
C ILE A 199 2.36 12.29 -19.92
N LEU A 200 1.63 12.44 -18.81
CA LEU A 200 0.75 13.59 -18.60
C LEU A 200 1.52 14.91 -18.65
N ALA A 201 2.66 15.00 -17.96
CA ALA A 201 3.46 16.23 -17.94
C ALA A 201 3.98 16.62 -19.33
N LYS A 202 4.37 15.65 -20.17
CA LYS A 202 4.81 15.92 -21.55
C LYS A 202 3.66 16.48 -22.40
N HIS A 203 2.48 15.88 -22.32
CA HIS A 203 1.31 16.35 -23.07
C HIS A 203 0.80 17.70 -22.56
N SER A 204 0.79 17.94 -21.24
CA SER A 204 0.47 19.26 -20.68
C SER A 204 1.39 20.37 -21.20
N ARG A 205 2.67 20.06 -21.41
CA ARG A 205 3.61 21.01 -22.05
C ARG A 205 3.33 21.23 -23.53
N ARG A 206 2.82 20.22 -24.26
CA ARG A 206 2.35 20.39 -25.64
C ARG A 206 1.14 21.31 -25.69
N ILE A 207 0.19 21.17 -24.76
CA ILE A 207 -0.98 22.06 -24.63
C ILE A 207 -0.51 23.50 -24.40
N LEU A 208 0.42 23.73 -23.47
CA LEU A 208 0.98 25.06 -23.20
C LEU A 208 1.63 25.71 -24.42
N ALA A 209 2.20 24.93 -25.33
CA ALA A 209 2.84 25.45 -26.55
C ALA A 209 1.84 26.05 -27.55
N LEU A 210 0.53 25.80 -27.39
CA LEU A 210 -0.53 26.39 -28.21
C LEU A 210 -0.90 27.82 -27.77
N LEU A 211 -0.44 28.28 -26.61
CA LEU A 211 -0.73 29.61 -26.11
C LEU A 211 0.32 30.61 -26.64
N ASP A 212 -0.12 31.53 -27.49
CA ASP A 212 0.72 32.64 -27.98
C ASP A 212 0.92 33.70 -26.90
N ASP A 213 2.14 33.81 -26.38
CA ASP A 213 2.55 34.78 -25.38
C ASP A 213 3.11 36.09 -25.98
N THR A 214 3.04 36.25 -27.31
CA THR A 214 3.51 37.46 -27.99
C THR A 214 2.82 38.70 -27.40
N PRO A 215 3.58 39.71 -26.94
CA PRO A 215 3.02 40.95 -26.41
C PRO A 215 2.25 41.72 -27.49
N VAL A 216 1.11 42.29 -27.12
CA VAL A 216 0.31 43.14 -28.01
C VAL A 216 0.51 44.60 -27.66
N VAL A 217 0.60 45.45 -28.69
CA VAL A 217 0.70 46.90 -28.52
C VAL A 217 -0.65 47.44 -28.00
N PRO A 218 -0.66 48.36 -27.03
CA PRO A 218 -1.92 48.95 -26.55
C PRO A 218 -2.75 49.53 -27.70
N GLY A 219 -3.99 49.04 -27.87
CA GLY A 219 -4.90 49.43 -28.94
C GLY A 219 -5.01 48.41 -30.08
N ASP A 220 -4.04 47.49 -30.20
CA ASP A 220 -4.13 46.37 -31.14
C ASP A 220 -4.95 45.22 -30.54
N THR A 221 -5.50 44.38 -31.41
CA THR A 221 -6.26 43.18 -31.03
C THR A 221 -5.39 41.94 -31.20
N ARG A 222 -5.57 40.95 -30.31
CA ARG A 222 -4.96 39.63 -30.47
C ARG A 222 -5.53 38.93 -31.72
N PRO A 223 -4.74 38.08 -32.40
CA PRO A 223 -5.28 37.17 -33.41
C PRO A 223 -6.40 36.30 -32.84
N ALA A 224 -7.34 35.90 -33.70
CA ALA A 224 -8.40 34.97 -33.31
C ALA A 224 -7.80 33.60 -32.96
N TYR A 225 -8.30 32.99 -31.89
CA TYR A 225 -7.91 31.66 -31.46
C TYR A 225 -8.64 30.58 -32.29
N ASP A 226 -7.90 29.65 -32.90
CA ASP A 226 -8.45 28.56 -33.73
C ASP A 226 -7.84 27.17 -33.43
N LEU A 227 -7.13 27.03 -32.32
CA LEU A 227 -6.37 25.81 -31.97
C LEU A 227 -7.14 24.80 -31.09
N GLU A 228 -8.43 25.01 -30.83
CA GLU A 228 -9.26 24.14 -29.97
C GLU A 228 -9.24 22.66 -30.43
N ARG A 229 -9.22 22.44 -31.76
CA ARG A 229 -9.14 21.08 -32.32
C ARG A 229 -7.79 20.42 -32.02
N GLU A 230 -6.70 21.18 -32.12
CA GLU A 230 -5.36 20.68 -31.83
C GLU A 230 -5.20 20.40 -30.34
N ALA A 231 -5.70 21.28 -29.46
CA ALA A 231 -5.69 21.08 -28.02
C ALA A 231 -6.46 19.81 -27.60
N ARG A 232 -7.62 19.55 -28.20
CA ARG A 232 -8.37 18.29 -28.00
C ARG A 232 -7.62 17.07 -28.50
N GLN A 233 -6.93 17.16 -29.63
CA GLN A 233 -6.13 16.05 -30.14
C GLN A 233 -4.99 15.70 -29.16
N ILE A 234 -4.37 16.69 -28.51
CA ILE A 234 -3.33 16.41 -27.50
C ILE A 234 -3.90 15.64 -26.29
N LEU A 235 -5.14 15.93 -25.87
CA LEU A 235 -5.80 15.12 -24.82
C LEU A 235 -6.04 13.68 -25.28
N ALA A 236 -6.51 13.49 -26.52
CA ALA A 236 -6.71 12.16 -27.07
C ALA A 236 -5.39 11.37 -27.16
N ASP A 237 -4.30 12.02 -27.59
CA ASP A 237 -2.96 11.41 -27.60
C ASP A 237 -2.52 11.01 -26.19
N ALA A 238 -2.82 11.82 -25.17
CA ALA A 238 -2.48 11.51 -23.78
C ALA A 238 -3.29 10.32 -23.25
N GLU A 239 -4.57 10.24 -23.56
CA GLU A 239 -5.43 9.10 -23.22
C GLU A 239 -4.91 7.81 -23.89
N ASP A 240 -4.59 7.87 -25.18
CA ASP A 240 -4.06 6.73 -25.93
C ASP A 240 -2.71 6.27 -25.37
N ASP A 241 -1.78 7.19 -25.08
CA ASP A 241 -0.49 6.85 -24.48
C ASP A 241 -0.64 6.23 -23.08
N LEU A 242 -1.56 6.75 -22.25
CA LEU A 242 -1.86 6.18 -20.92
C LEU A 242 -2.49 4.80 -21.03
N ARG A 243 -3.38 4.60 -22.01
CA ARG A 243 -4.06 3.32 -22.25
C ARG A 243 -3.10 2.25 -22.78
N ASN A 244 -2.16 2.64 -23.62
CA ASN A 244 -1.15 1.75 -24.20
C ASN A 244 0.05 1.54 -23.27
N TRP A 245 0.20 2.33 -22.20
CA TRP A 245 1.25 2.14 -21.23
C TRP A 245 1.12 0.77 -20.52
N THR A 246 2.25 0.09 -20.38
CA THR A 246 2.36 -1.19 -19.67
C THR A 246 3.52 -1.15 -18.70
N LEU A 247 3.35 -1.83 -17.55
CA LEU A 247 4.41 -1.96 -16.56
C LEU A 247 5.43 -3.02 -17.00
N GLU A 248 6.63 -2.58 -17.37
CA GLU A 248 7.76 -3.45 -17.69
C GLU A 248 8.76 -3.46 -16.53
N LEU A 249 8.69 -4.48 -15.68
CA LEU A 249 9.63 -4.67 -14.58
C LEU A 249 10.15 -6.11 -14.55
N GLU A 250 11.43 -6.27 -14.20
CA GLU A 250 11.99 -7.58 -13.91
C GLU A 250 11.34 -8.16 -12.65
N GLU A 251 10.88 -9.41 -12.74
CA GLU A 251 10.30 -10.10 -11.59
C GLU A 251 11.34 -10.23 -10.47
N VAL A 252 10.94 -9.90 -9.24
CA VAL A 252 11.84 -10.04 -8.10
C VAL A 252 11.94 -11.54 -7.73
N PRO A 253 13.09 -12.20 -7.89
CA PRO A 253 13.16 -13.67 -7.94
C PRO A 253 12.83 -14.32 -6.59
N THR A 254 11.81 -15.16 -6.51
CA THR A 254 11.35 -15.70 -5.22
C THR A 254 11.71 -17.18 -5.05
N ASN A 255 12.57 -17.47 -4.06
CA ASN A 255 12.95 -18.83 -3.65
C ASN A 255 12.06 -19.37 -2.52
N ALA A 256 10.92 -18.73 -2.25
CA ALA A 256 10.04 -19.07 -1.13
C ALA A 256 9.21 -20.36 -1.34
N SER A 257 9.54 -21.16 -2.36
CA SER A 257 8.94 -22.48 -2.58
C SER A 257 9.50 -23.48 -1.57
N LEU A 258 9.03 -23.37 -0.33
CA LEU A 258 9.11 -24.42 0.67
C LEU A 258 7.68 -24.90 0.89
N ASP A 259 7.46 -26.15 0.48
CA ASP A 259 6.27 -27.00 0.57
C ASP A 259 5.08 -26.44 1.38
N ALA A 260 3.92 -26.33 0.71
CA ALA A 260 2.65 -25.92 1.30
C ALA A 260 2.21 -26.82 2.49
N GLY A 261 2.86 -27.98 2.70
CA GLY A 261 2.67 -28.86 3.85
C GLY A 261 3.35 -28.43 5.17
N ALA A 262 4.23 -27.42 5.17
CA ALA A 262 5.00 -27.01 6.37
C ALA A 262 4.43 -25.78 7.12
N MET A 263 3.32 -25.20 6.62
CA MET A 263 2.69 -24.01 7.20
C MET A 263 1.33 -24.38 7.80
N PRO A 264 1.12 -24.27 9.13
CA PRO A 264 -0.22 -24.40 9.67
C PRO A 264 -1.05 -23.23 9.15
N THR A 265 -2.15 -23.54 8.45
CA THR A 265 -3.15 -22.55 8.07
C THR A 265 -3.68 -21.89 9.34
N ILE A 266 -3.38 -20.61 9.54
CA ILE A 266 -4.01 -19.82 10.59
C ILE A 266 -5.48 -19.67 10.16
N SER A 267 -6.34 -20.53 10.71
CA SER A 267 -7.78 -20.49 10.48
C SER A 267 -8.31 -19.11 10.81
N ASN A 268 -8.98 -18.52 9.82
CA ASN A 268 -9.64 -17.24 9.83
C ASN A 268 -10.60 -17.11 11.03
N ILE A 269 -10.27 -16.27 12.02
CA ILE A 269 -11.22 -15.84 13.05
C ILE A 269 -11.90 -14.55 12.53
N GLY A 270 -13.02 -14.76 11.84
CA GLY A 270 -14.25 -13.94 11.90
C GLY A 270 -14.23 -12.50 11.41
N GLY A 271 -14.86 -12.27 10.25
CA GLY A 271 -15.38 -10.98 9.81
C GLY A 271 -16.10 -11.07 8.47
N SER A 272 -17.43 -11.23 8.51
CA SER A 272 -18.36 -11.32 7.37
C SER A 272 -18.16 -10.25 6.29
N ALA A 273 -18.28 -10.64 5.02
CA ALA A 273 -19.35 -10.18 4.12
C ALA A 273 -19.11 -10.63 2.65
N ALA A 274 -20.24 -10.85 1.97
CA ALA A 274 -20.45 -10.76 0.52
C ALA A 274 -19.98 -11.93 -0.38
N THR A 275 -20.93 -12.84 -0.52
CA THR A 275 -21.29 -13.61 -1.73
C THR A 275 -20.91 -12.99 -3.09
N SER A 276 -20.38 -13.83 -3.98
CA SER A 276 -20.66 -13.79 -5.43
C SER A 276 -20.45 -15.18 -6.07
N PRO A 277 -21.16 -15.49 -7.17
CA PRO A 277 -21.55 -16.86 -7.51
C PRO A 277 -20.55 -17.59 -8.42
N VAL A 278 -20.53 -18.90 -8.26
CA VAL A 278 -19.90 -19.88 -9.16
C VAL A 278 -20.84 -20.13 -10.35
N LEU A 279 -20.34 -20.00 -11.58
CA LEU A 279 -20.85 -20.74 -12.72
C LEU A 279 -19.72 -21.59 -13.29
N ASN A 280 -19.82 -22.88 -13.00
CA ASN A 280 -18.93 -23.94 -13.43
C ASN A 280 -19.42 -24.43 -14.80
N GLY A 281 -18.57 -24.34 -15.81
CA GLY A 281 -18.77 -25.04 -17.08
C GLY A 281 -18.33 -26.49 -16.94
N THR A 282 -19.24 -27.43 -17.20
CA THR A 282 -18.90 -28.82 -17.52
C THR A 282 -19.78 -29.29 -18.67
N GLY A 283 -19.14 -30.00 -19.60
CA GLY A 283 -19.59 -30.28 -20.95
C GLY A 283 -20.63 -31.40 -21.11
N PRO A 284 -20.75 -31.95 -22.34
CA PRO A 284 -22.03 -32.39 -22.91
C PRO A 284 -22.33 -33.86 -22.68
N LEU A 285 -23.62 -34.20 -22.55
CA LEU A 285 -24.15 -35.55 -22.75
C LEU A 285 -25.43 -35.47 -23.56
N SER A 286 -25.37 -36.07 -24.73
CA SER A 286 -26.45 -36.38 -25.66
C SER A 286 -27.27 -37.57 -25.18
N VAL A 287 -28.61 -37.46 -25.17
CA VAL A 287 -29.53 -38.60 -25.28
C VAL A 287 -30.77 -38.15 -26.08
N GLU A 288 -31.14 -39.00 -27.04
CA GLU A 288 -32.30 -38.95 -27.93
C GLU A 288 -33.64 -38.99 -27.19
N GLU A 289 -34.67 -38.33 -27.73
CA GLU A 289 -36.02 -38.87 -27.74
C GLU A 289 -36.80 -38.37 -28.98
N GLN A 290 -37.19 -39.32 -29.82
CA GLN A 290 -38.29 -39.26 -30.80
C GLN A 290 -39.61 -38.98 -30.03
N GLU A 291 -40.74 -38.52 -30.52
CA GLU A 291 -41.51 -38.56 -31.76
C GLU A 291 -42.71 -37.61 -31.44
N ALA A 292 -43.32 -36.82 -32.32
CA ALA A 292 -44.36 -37.29 -33.22
C ALA A 292 -45.05 -36.12 -33.96
N LYS A 293 -45.18 -36.31 -35.28
CA LYS A 293 -46.39 -36.14 -36.12
C LYS A 293 -47.05 -34.77 -36.28
N GLN A 294 -46.98 -34.25 -37.51
CA GLN A 294 -48.07 -34.19 -38.54
C GLN A 294 -48.74 -32.82 -38.50
N GLU A 295 -49.14 -32.14 -39.57
CA GLU A 295 -49.30 -32.37 -41.02
C GLU A 295 -49.54 -30.95 -41.60
N VAL A 296 -48.94 -30.53 -42.73
CA VAL A 296 -49.58 -30.40 -44.07
C VAL A 296 -50.56 -29.20 -44.14
N VAL A 297 -50.50 -28.22 -45.05
CA VAL A 297 -50.29 -28.15 -46.52
C VAL A 297 -49.89 -26.70 -46.87
N ALA A 298 -49.17 -26.55 -48.00
CA ALA A 298 -49.02 -25.37 -48.87
C ALA A 298 -48.09 -24.24 -48.42
#